data_AF-A0A6P3VPA7-F1
#
_entry.id   AF-A0A6P3VPA7-F1
#
_cell.length_a   1.000
_cell.length_b   1.000
_cell.length_c   1.000
_cell.angle_alpha   90.00
_cell.angle_beta   90.00
_cell.angle_gamma   90.00
#
_symmetry.space_group_name_H-M   'P 1'
#
loop_
_entity.id
_entity.type
_entity.pdbx_description
1 polymer ?
#
loop_
_entity_poly.entity_id
_entity_poly.type
_entity_poly.pdbx_seq_one_letter_code
_entity_poly.pdbx_strand_id
1 'polypeptide(L)'
;MTSVLQPHKGDPNGTYTFSSRPRPVQNRSKYRELVADQDDGPPNYGNIMYDRRVVRGNTYAQHILPTTCQPDPVEIQRQLEARRRTQARKRAKEHFRPRTPEPLEGRKHMNVQTELYLEELGDRVEESSVECQTDAFLDKPATPLFKPAKTGRDVTTQIEEGELFNFDMEVRPLLEVLVGKTMEQSLLEVMEEEELASLRGQQRAFLELRNAELVEVQRLEEQERRHREEKERRLRQQRDVLDRERETADKIAARAFAQQYLADLVPSVFSSLRDHGFFYDPVERDLETDFLPWLMTEVSEALEKHSAARTVLDMLIKDVAGQRLKLYQPVMD
;
A
#
# COMPACT_ATOMS: atom_id res chain seq x y z
N MET A 1 -3.11 32.31 -31.22
CA MET A 1 -2.45 31.03 -31.57
C MET A 1 -2.26 30.23 -30.30
N THR A 2 -2.76 29.00 -30.31
CA THR A 2 -2.36 27.79 -29.55
C THR A 2 -1.27 27.96 -28.48
N SER A 3 -1.36 27.42 -27.28
CA SER A 3 -1.64 26.01 -27.00
C SER A 3 -2.13 25.76 -25.57
N VAL A 4 -3.08 24.82 -25.47
CA VAL A 4 -3.49 24.13 -24.23
C VAL A 4 -2.45 23.06 -23.92
N LEU A 5 -1.96 22.99 -22.68
CA LEU A 5 -1.38 21.76 -22.12
C LEU A 5 -1.82 21.60 -20.65
N GLN A 6 -2.44 20.45 -20.37
CA GLN A 6 -2.92 20.00 -19.06
C GLN A 6 -1.74 19.69 -18.11
N PRO A 7 -1.92 19.77 -16.78
CA PRO A 7 -0.99 19.17 -15.84
C PRO A 7 -1.27 17.66 -15.70
N HIS A 8 -0.23 16.87 -15.93
CA HIS A 8 -0.17 15.41 -15.80
C HIS A 8 -0.44 14.98 -14.35
N LYS A 9 -1.32 13.98 -14.16
CA LYS A 9 -1.42 13.18 -12.93
C LYS A 9 -0.11 12.38 -12.76
N GLY A 10 0.53 12.44 -11.61
CA GLY A 10 1.69 11.59 -11.27
C GLY A 10 1.25 10.32 -10.56
N ASP A 11 1.74 9.18 -11.03
CA ASP A 11 1.59 7.84 -10.44
C ASP A 11 2.28 7.70 -9.06
N PRO A 12 1.86 6.75 -8.21
CA PRO A 12 2.26 6.67 -6.80
C PRO A 12 3.59 5.94 -6.52
N ASN A 13 4.50 5.82 -7.48
CA ASN A 13 5.81 5.21 -7.21
C ASN A 13 6.88 5.70 -8.21
N GLY A 14 7.66 6.72 -7.82
CA GLY A 14 8.75 7.26 -8.62
C GLY A 14 9.60 8.27 -7.86
N THR A 15 10.91 8.08 -7.94
CA THR A 15 12.01 8.84 -7.30
C THR A 15 11.83 10.36 -7.37
N TYR A 16 11.96 11.04 -6.22
CA TYR A 16 11.82 12.50 -6.08
C TYR A 16 12.81 13.25 -6.98
N THR A 17 12.29 13.96 -7.99
CA THR A 17 13.08 14.84 -8.86
C THR A 17 12.68 16.29 -8.60
N PHE A 18 13.55 17.04 -7.93
CA PHE A 18 13.35 18.45 -7.63
C PHE A 18 13.52 19.29 -8.91
N SER A 19 12.43 19.86 -9.42
CA SER A 19 12.49 20.89 -10.46
C SER A 19 11.78 22.16 -9.95
N SER A 20 12.51 23.27 -9.92
CA SER A 20 11.95 24.59 -9.63
C SER A 20 12.01 25.44 -10.89
N ARG A 21 10.90 26.10 -11.24
CA ARG A 21 10.88 27.09 -12.32
C ARG A 21 11.58 28.36 -11.82
N PRO A 22 12.45 29.00 -12.63
CA PRO A 22 13.16 30.20 -12.20
C PRO A 22 12.15 31.32 -11.92
N ARG A 23 12.14 31.81 -10.67
CA ARG A 23 11.38 32.99 -10.26
C ARG A 23 12.33 34.18 -10.12
N PRO A 24 12.04 35.34 -10.73
CA PRO A 24 12.85 36.54 -10.51
C PRO A 24 12.72 37.02 -9.06
N VAL A 25 13.84 37.47 -8.49
CA VAL A 25 13.94 37.98 -7.12
C VAL A 25 13.10 39.26 -7.01
N GLN A 26 12.06 39.24 -6.18
CA GLN A 26 11.27 40.43 -5.86
C GLN A 26 12.15 41.42 -5.08
N ASN A 27 12.28 42.65 -5.60
CA ASN A 27 13.00 43.73 -4.93
C ASN A 27 12.29 44.07 -3.61
N ARG A 28 12.85 43.66 -2.48
CA ARG A 28 12.47 44.18 -1.18
C ARG A 28 12.91 45.65 -1.07
N SER A 29 12.00 46.51 -0.67
CA SER A 29 12.29 47.89 -0.30
C SER A 29 13.30 47.91 0.86
N LYS A 30 14.53 48.37 0.57
CA LYS A 30 15.49 48.77 1.59
C LYS A 30 15.06 50.14 2.09
N TYR A 31 14.35 50.19 3.20
CA TYR A 31 14.53 51.16 4.29
C TYR A 31 13.43 50.92 5.32
N ARG A 32 13.83 50.70 6.57
CA ARG A 32 12.97 50.96 7.72
C ARG A 32 13.26 52.40 8.09
N GLU A 33 12.27 53.27 8.01
CA GLU A 33 12.33 54.61 8.58
C GLU A 33 12.75 54.48 10.05
N LEU A 34 13.95 54.95 10.35
CA LEU A 34 14.41 55.18 11.70
C LEU A 34 14.39 56.68 11.91
N VAL A 35 13.60 57.07 12.90
CA VAL A 35 13.58 58.40 13.50
C VAL A 35 15.03 58.81 13.79
N ALA A 36 15.37 60.01 13.33
CA ALA A 36 16.70 60.58 13.42
C ALA A 36 17.05 60.89 14.88
N ASP A 37 17.96 60.12 15.46
CA ASP A 37 18.80 60.62 16.54
C ASP A 37 20.07 61.20 15.90
N GLN A 38 20.25 62.51 16.10
CA GLN A 38 21.44 63.26 15.75
C GLN A 38 22.57 62.82 16.69
N ASP A 39 23.55 62.09 16.16
CA ASP A 39 24.88 61.99 16.74
C ASP A 39 25.90 61.99 15.59
N ASP A 40 26.56 63.14 15.39
CA ASP A 40 27.67 63.32 14.48
C ASP A 40 28.91 62.61 15.03
N GLY A 41 29.13 61.38 14.57
CA GLY A 41 30.38 60.62 14.73
C GLY A 41 30.66 59.79 13.49
N PRO A 42 31.94 59.50 13.15
CA PRO A 42 32.28 58.75 11.94
C PRO A 42 31.62 57.36 11.99
N PRO A 43 31.29 56.76 10.82
CA PRO A 43 30.51 55.53 10.76
C PRO A 43 31.20 54.44 11.57
N ASN A 44 30.52 53.95 12.60
CA ASN A 44 30.99 52.86 13.43
C ASN A 44 31.25 51.64 12.53
N TYR A 45 32.52 51.36 12.24
CA TYR A 45 32.92 50.13 11.60
C TYR A 45 32.39 48.98 12.46
N GLY A 46 31.46 48.19 11.90
CA GLY A 46 30.89 47.05 12.57
C GLY A 46 32.00 46.10 12.99
N ASN A 47 32.31 46.07 14.28
CA ASN A 47 33.43 45.31 14.78
C ASN A 47 33.18 43.83 14.51
N ILE A 48 34.01 43.23 13.66
CA ILE A 48 33.89 41.84 13.16
C ILE A 48 33.91 40.85 14.33
N MET A 49 34.35 41.27 15.52
CA MET A 49 34.33 40.54 16.78
C MET A 49 32.94 40.36 17.41
N TYR A 50 31.90 41.07 16.93
CA TYR A 50 30.52 40.92 17.40
C TYR A 50 29.53 40.55 16.29
N ASP A 51 30.01 40.40 15.05
CA ASP A 51 29.18 39.94 13.95
C ASP A 51 28.78 38.47 14.16
N ARG A 52 27.47 38.21 14.12
CA ARG A 52 26.86 36.88 14.30
C ARG A 52 27.10 35.96 13.09
N ARG A 53 27.47 36.52 11.94
CA ARG A 53 27.79 35.76 10.72
C ARG A 53 29.20 35.18 10.75
N VAL A 54 30.06 35.73 11.60
CA VAL A 54 31.47 35.35 11.69
C VAL A 54 31.63 34.32 12.80
N VAL A 55 31.73 33.05 12.40
CA VAL A 55 31.93 31.93 13.33
C VAL A 55 33.39 31.95 13.81
N ARG A 56 33.59 32.14 15.12
CA ARG A 56 34.92 32.16 15.75
C ARG A 56 35.13 30.87 16.53
N GLY A 57 36.06 30.03 16.09
CA GLY A 57 36.36 28.74 16.72
C GLY A 57 36.77 27.67 15.70
N ASN A 58 37.27 26.54 16.18
CA ASN A 58 37.68 25.42 15.35
C ASN A 58 36.44 24.69 14.77
N THR A 59 36.37 24.53 13.45
CA THR A 59 35.20 23.99 12.73
C THR A 59 35.00 22.48 12.91
N TYR A 60 35.97 21.77 13.50
CA TYR A 60 35.90 20.33 13.74
C TYR A 60 34.94 19.91 14.86
N ALA A 61 34.57 20.82 15.77
CA ALA A 61 33.62 20.53 16.86
C ALA A 61 32.17 20.96 16.55
N GLN A 62 31.90 21.49 15.34
CA GLN A 62 30.52 21.70 14.92
C GLN A 62 29.90 20.35 14.60
N HIS A 63 29.09 19.87 15.52
CA HIS A 63 28.18 18.76 15.29
C HIS A 63 27.15 19.22 14.24
N ILE A 64 27.48 19.07 12.97
CA ILE A 64 26.55 19.26 11.86
C ILE A 64 25.55 18.12 12.00
N LEU A 65 24.47 18.37 12.75
CA LEU A 65 23.36 17.44 12.80
C LEU A 65 22.83 17.29 11.36
N PRO A 66 22.69 16.06 10.85
CA PRO A 66 22.10 15.84 9.54
C PRO A 66 20.71 16.48 9.51
N THR A 67 20.30 17.04 8.37
CA THR A 67 19.01 17.73 8.15
C THR A 67 17.78 16.85 8.46
N THR A 68 17.98 15.58 8.79
CA THR A 68 16.96 14.61 9.22
C THR A 68 16.82 14.45 10.73
N CYS A 69 17.74 14.98 11.55
CA CYS A 69 17.57 15.02 13.01
C CYS A 69 16.61 16.15 13.36
N GLN A 70 15.33 15.80 13.52
CA GLN A 70 14.38 16.66 14.22
C GLN A 70 14.93 16.91 15.63
N PRO A 71 15.17 18.16 16.06
CA PRO A 71 15.54 18.42 17.44
C PRO A 71 14.42 17.93 18.34
N ASP A 72 14.76 17.25 19.45
CA ASP A 72 13.78 16.74 20.40
C ASP A 72 12.81 17.86 20.79
N PRO A 73 11.48 17.63 20.76
CA PRO A 73 10.48 18.67 20.99
C PRO A 73 10.65 19.34 22.38
N VAL A 74 11.26 18.61 23.33
CA VAL A 74 11.59 19.07 24.68
C VAL A 74 12.67 20.17 24.68
N GLU A 75 13.68 20.07 23.80
CA GLU A 75 14.75 21.08 23.72
C GLU A 75 14.28 22.37 23.05
N ILE A 76 13.41 22.26 22.04
CA ILE A 76 12.79 23.42 21.38
C ILE A 76 11.90 24.18 22.38
N GLN A 77 11.10 23.45 23.16
CA GLN A 77 10.23 24.03 24.18
C GLN A 77 11.05 24.74 25.28
N ARG A 78 12.15 24.12 25.73
CA ARG A 78 13.06 24.70 26.72
C ARG A 78 13.74 25.98 26.22
N GLN A 79 14.10 26.05 24.93
CA GLN A 79 14.68 27.25 24.33
C GLN A 79 13.65 28.39 24.18
N LEU A 80 12.43 28.08 23.77
CA LEU A 80 11.32 29.04 23.70
C LEU A 80 10.97 29.59 25.08
N GLU A 81 10.96 28.74 26.10
CA GLU A 81 10.71 29.13 27.49
C GLU A 81 11.83 30.02 28.06
N ALA A 82 13.10 29.67 27.81
CA ALA A 82 14.24 30.51 28.20
C ALA A 82 14.20 31.88 27.51
N ARG A 83 13.80 31.93 26.23
CA ARG A 83 13.63 33.19 25.48
C ARG A 83 12.47 34.02 26.04
N ARG A 84 11.36 33.39 26.42
CA ARG A 84 10.22 34.06 27.07
C ARG A 84 10.59 34.60 28.45
N ARG A 85 11.35 33.83 29.25
CA ARG A 85 11.82 34.24 30.59
C ARG A 85 12.79 35.42 30.53
N THR A 86 13.70 35.44 29.56
CA THR A 86 14.63 36.57 29.38
C THR A 86 13.90 37.83 28.91
N GLN A 87 12.90 37.69 28.04
CA GLN A 87 12.07 38.82 27.60
C GLN A 87 11.18 39.37 28.72
N ALA A 88 10.60 38.50 29.55
CA ALA A 88 9.86 38.90 30.74
C ALA A 88 10.76 39.60 31.78
N ARG A 89 11.99 39.11 31.98
CA ARG A 89 12.98 39.74 32.88
C ARG A 89 13.42 41.12 32.39
N LYS A 90 13.52 41.33 31.08
CA LYS A 90 13.77 42.67 30.49
C LYS A 90 12.59 43.62 30.73
N ARG A 91 11.35 43.18 30.47
CA ARG A 91 10.14 43.99 30.72
C ARG A 91 9.96 44.33 32.20
N ALA A 92 10.19 43.36 33.10
CA ALA A 92 10.15 43.61 34.54
C ALA A 92 11.23 44.62 34.96
N LYS A 93 12.46 44.52 34.42
CA LYS A 93 13.52 45.49 34.70
C LYS A 93 13.20 46.90 34.17
N GLU A 94 12.43 47.02 33.10
CA GLU A 94 11.92 48.32 32.60
C GLU A 94 10.82 48.89 33.50
N HIS A 95 9.92 48.06 34.03
CA HIS A 95 8.88 48.51 34.97
C HIS A 95 9.41 48.91 36.36
N PHE A 96 10.52 48.31 36.83
CA PHE A 96 11.13 48.62 38.13
C PHE A 96 12.13 49.78 38.11
N ARG A 97 12.32 50.47 36.98
CA ARG A 97 13.09 51.72 36.97
C ARG A 97 12.16 52.86 37.41
N PRO A 98 12.41 53.53 38.55
CA PRO A 98 11.68 54.76 38.87
C PRO A 98 11.99 55.76 37.76
N ARG A 99 10.97 56.05 36.94
CA ARG A 99 11.10 56.97 35.80
C ARG A 99 11.03 58.38 36.35
N THR A 100 12.16 59.08 36.41
CA THR A 100 12.12 60.55 36.53
C THR A 100 11.34 61.09 35.33
N PRO A 101 10.38 62.02 35.54
CA PRO A 101 9.63 62.62 34.45
C PRO A 101 10.59 63.28 33.44
N GLU A 102 10.18 63.33 32.17
CA GLU A 102 11.02 63.88 31.10
C GLU A 102 11.22 65.40 31.26
N PRO A 103 12.41 65.93 30.92
CA PRO A 103 12.68 67.35 31.08
C PRO A 103 11.79 68.18 30.14
N LEU A 104 11.27 69.29 30.66
CA LEU A 104 10.51 70.25 29.85
C LEU A 104 11.38 70.85 28.75
N GLU A 105 10.76 71.14 27.61
CA GLU A 105 11.43 71.57 26.38
C GLU A 105 12.31 72.81 26.63
N GLY A 106 13.61 72.69 26.30
CA GLY A 106 14.61 73.74 26.54
C GLY A 106 15.40 73.66 27.85
N ARG A 107 15.17 72.65 28.72
CA ARG A 107 15.96 72.43 29.95
C ARG A 107 16.65 71.06 29.95
N LYS A 108 17.84 70.99 30.55
CA LYS A 108 18.57 69.72 30.77
C LYS A 108 18.55 69.38 32.26
N HIS A 109 18.26 68.12 32.60
CA HIS A 109 18.38 67.64 33.97
C HIS A 109 19.86 67.54 34.37
N MET A 110 20.17 67.96 35.60
CA MET A 110 21.50 67.86 36.21
C MET A 110 21.37 67.04 37.50
N ASN A 111 22.28 66.11 37.72
CA ASN A 111 22.28 65.29 38.92
C ASN A 111 22.79 66.14 40.10
N VAL A 112 21.92 66.39 41.07
CA VAL A 112 22.25 67.06 42.34
C VAL A 112 22.37 65.98 43.42
N GLN A 113 23.34 66.11 44.32
CA GLN A 113 23.46 65.22 45.49
C GLN A 113 22.25 65.41 46.42
N THR A 114 21.30 64.49 46.33
CA THR A 114 20.10 64.42 47.18
C THR A 114 20.20 63.35 48.27
N GLU A 115 21.38 62.78 48.46
CA GLU A 115 21.67 61.88 49.58
C GLU A 115 21.85 62.69 50.86
N LEU A 116 21.29 62.18 51.96
CA LEU A 116 21.25 62.85 53.25
C LEU A 116 22.69 62.93 53.83
N TYR A 117 23.35 64.09 53.68
CA TYR A 117 24.64 64.36 54.31
C TYR A 117 24.40 65.11 55.63
N LEU A 118 24.48 64.41 56.76
CA LEU A 118 24.36 65.00 58.10
C LEU A 118 25.74 65.04 58.75
N GLU A 119 26.15 66.24 59.17
CA GLU A 119 27.32 66.47 60.02
C GLU A 119 26.81 66.66 61.46
N GLU A 120 27.22 65.79 62.39
CA GLU A 120 26.80 65.88 63.79
C GLU A 120 27.55 67.04 64.49
N LEU A 121 26.87 68.17 64.71
CA LEU A 121 27.35 69.21 65.63
C LEU A 121 26.95 68.83 67.07
N GLY A 122 27.90 68.34 67.85
CA GLY A 122 27.69 68.00 69.26
C GLY A 122 27.89 69.19 70.19
N ASP A 123 26.82 69.88 70.55
CA ASP A 123 26.81 70.84 71.68
C ASP A 123 26.14 70.17 72.90
N ARG A 124 26.89 70.04 74.00
CA ARG A 124 26.40 69.47 75.27
C ARG A 124 25.64 70.53 76.04
N VAL A 125 24.38 70.27 76.38
CA VAL A 125 23.57 71.13 77.26
C VAL A 125 24.02 70.93 78.71
N GLU A 126 24.26 72.01 79.45
CA GLU A 126 24.61 71.96 80.88
C GLU A 126 23.38 71.66 81.74
N GLU A 127 23.44 70.59 82.54
CA GLU A 127 22.40 70.21 83.49
C GLU A 127 22.69 70.86 84.86
N SER A 128 21.75 71.65 85.37
CA SER A 128 21.79 72.20 86.73
C SER A 128 20.94 71.35 87.67
N SER A 129 21.56 70.79 88.71
CA SER A 129 20.88 70.04 89.75
C SER A 129 20.30 70.99 90.80
N VAL A 130 19.01 70.85 91.10
CA VAL A 130 18.35 71.51 92.23
C VAL A 130 17.81 70.41 93.14
N GLU A 131 18.34 70.35 94.36
CA GLU A 131 17.93 69.36 95.37
C GLU A 131 16.86 69.98 96.29
N CYS A 132 15.63 69.43 96.26
CA CYS A 132 14.56 69.80 97.18
C CYS A 132 14.34 68.65 98.19
N GLN A 133 14.49 68.98 99.47
CA GLN A 133 14.19 68.11 100.61
C GLN A 133 12.69 67.75 100.60
N THR A 134 12.38 66.46 100.42
CA THR A 134 11.00 65.94 100.41
C THR A 134 10.71 65.16 101.69
N ASP A 135 9.58 65.53 102.31
CA ASP A 135 9.02 64.89 103.50
C ASP A 135 8.44 63.49 103.14
N ALA A 136 8.31 62.60 104.13
CA ALA A 136 7.88 61.22 103.89
C ALA A 136 6.41 61.15 103.42
N PHE A 137 6.18 60.64 102.21
CA PHE A 137 4.85 60.50 101.60
C PHE A 137 3.96 59.52 102.40
N LEU A 138 2.80 59.98 102.87
CA LEU A 138 1.68 59.13 103.27
C LEU A 138 0.78 58.89 102.05
N ASP A 139 0.34 57.64 101.84
CA ASP A 139 -0.51 57.24 100.71
C ASP A 139 -1.84 58.00 100.71
N LYS A 140 -2.02 58.88 99.72
CA LYS A 140 -3.30 59.52 99.42
C LYS A 140 -4.19 58.52 98.68
N PRO A 141 -5.49 58.40 99.01
CA PRO A 141 -6.41 57.64 98.17
C PRO A 141 -6.44 58.25 96.76
N ALA A 142 -6.55 57.41 95.73
CA ALA A 142 -6.56 57.86 94.35
C ALA A 142 -7.66 58.91 94.14
N THR A 143 -7.27 60.10 93.67
CA THR A 143 -8.21 61.17 93.34
C THR A 143 -9.20 60.69 92.28
N PRO A 144 -10.52 60.89 92.48
CA PRO A 144 -11.52 60.44 91.53
C PRO A 144 -11.31 61.11 90.17
N LEU A 145 -11.34 60.30 89.11
CA LEU A 145 -11.22 60.75 87.72
C LEU A 145 -12.38 61.70 87.37
N PHE A 146 -12.06 62.97 87.12
CA PHE A 146 -13.02 63.94 86.59
C PHE A 146 -13.38 63.57 85.15
N LYS A 147 -14.64 63.18 84.91
CA LYS A 147 -15.19 62.97 83.57
C LYS A 147 -16.06 64.18 83.21
N PRO A 148 -15.64 65.04 82.26
CA PRO A 148 -16.48 66.14 81.79
C PRO A 148 -17.82 65.62 81.26
N ALA A 149 -18.91 66.36 81.52
CA ALA A 149 -20.19 66.07 80.88
C ALA A 149 -20.06 66.28 79.37
N LYS A 150 -20.47 65.29 78.56
CA LYS A 150 -20.43 65.39 77.10
C LYS A 150 -21.41 66.47 76.63
N THR A 151 -20.90 67.63 76.24
CA THR A 151 -21.71 68.70 75.63
C THR A 151 -21.55 68.63 74.10
N GLY A 152 -22.48 67.95 73.45
CA GLY A 152 -22.60 67.82 71.99
C GLY A 152 -23.79 66.92 71.65
N ARG A 153 -24.46 67.15 70.52
CA ARG A 153 -25.49 66.23 70.02
C ARG A 153 -24.83 65.14 69.19
N ASP A 154 -24.96 63.90 69.62
CA ASP A 154 -24.50 62.75 68.87
C ASP A 154 -25.44 62.47 67.70
N VAL A 155 -24.90 62.41 66.48
CA VAL A 155 -25.62 62.01 65.27
C VAL A 155 -24.87 60.85 64.67
N THR A 156 -25.53 59.71 64.51
CA THR A 156 -25.02 58.58 63.73
C THR A 156 -25.67 58.60 62.36
N THR A 157 -24.85 58.45 61.32
CA THR A 157 -25.33 58.22 59.95
C THR A 157 -24.83 56.84 59.56
N GLN A 158 -25.75 55.96 59.17
CA GLN A 158 -25.47 54.62 58.69
C GLN A 158 -26.29 54.43 57.41
N ILE A 159 -25.65 53.82 56.40
CA ILE A 159 -26.31 53.45 55.16
C ILE A 159 -26.82 52.03 55.34
N GLU A 160 -28.12 51.83 55.13
CA GLU A 160 -28.76 50.52 55.29
C GLU A 160 -28.62 49.68 54.00
N GLU A 161 -28.80 48.36 54.14
CA GLU A 161 -28.75 47.45 52.99
C GLU A 161 -29.79 47.84 51.93
N GLY A 162 -29.32 48.12 50.71
CA GLY A 162 -30.16 48.50 49.58
C GLY A 162 -30.34 50.01 49.34
N GLU A 163 -29.87 50.88 50.24
CA GLU A 163 -30.02 52.34 50.10
C GLU A 163 -29.18 52.94 48.95
N LEU A 164 -28.07 52.28 48.58
CA LEU A 164 -27.19 52.66 47.47
C LEU A 164 -27.35 51.78 46.22
N PHE A 165 -28.31 50.85 46.21
CA PHE A 165 -28.43 49.89 45.10
C PHE A 165 -28.97 50.57 43.84
N ASN A 166 -28.21 50.49 42.74
CA ASN A 166 -28.63 50.95 41.43
C ASN A 166 -28.78 49.77 40.48
N PHE A 167 -30.04 49.37 40.23
CA PHE A 167 -30.36 48.23 39.37
C PHE A 167 -29.72 48.32 37.98
N ASP A 168 -29.75 49.49 37.34
CA ASP A 168 -29.23 49.65 35.98
C ASP A 168 -27.72 49.46 35.91
N MET A 169 -26.99 49.75 37.00
CA MET A 169 -25.55 49.49 37.08
C MET A 169 -25.26 48.01 37.35
N GLU A 170 -25.99 47.42 38.30
CA GLU A 170 -25.71 46.05 38.77
C GLU A 170 -26.20 44.96 37.82
N VAL A 171 -27.25 45.22 37.02
CA VAL A 171 -27.79 44.24 36.05
C VAL A 171 -26.94 44.13 34.78
N ARG A 172 -26.13 45.16 34.47
CA ARG A 172 -25.35 45.24 33.22
C ARG A 172 -24.40 44.05 33.03
N PRO A 173 -23.55 43.67 34.00
CA PRO A 173 -22.66 42.51 33.86
C PRO A 173 -23.44 41.20 33.70
N LEU A 174 -24.60 41.08 34.36
CA LEU A 174 -25.44 39.88 34.31
C LEU A 174 -26.07 39.71 32.92
N LEU A 175 -26.61 40.79 32.35
CA LEU A 175 -27.15 40.80 31.00
C LEU A 175 -26.06 40.59 29.95
N GLU A 176 -24.88 41.20 30.11
CA GLU A 176 -23.76 41.00 29.18
C GLU A 176 -23.34 39.52 29.11
N VAL A 177 -23.23 38.85 30.26
CA VAL A 177 -22.91 37.42 30.29
C VAL A 177 -24.04 36.57 29.72
N LEU A 178 -25.31 36.86 30.05
CA LEU A 178 -26.45 36.10 29.54
C LEU A 178 -26.59 36.23 28.02
N VAL A 179 -26.54 37.46 27.49
CA VAL A 179 -26.62 37.72 26.05
C VAL A 179 -25.39 37.16 25.34
N GLY A 180 -24.20 37.37 25.89
CA GLY A 180 -22.96 36.82 25.33
C GLY A 180 -23.00 35.30 25.24
N LYS A 181 -23.40 34.62 26.32
CA LYS A 181 -23.43 33.15 26.37
C LYS A 181 -24.53 32.57 25.47
N THR A 182 -25.71 33.18 25.44
CA THR A 182 -26.80 32.72 24.56
C THR A 182 -26.44 32.88 23.09
N MET A 183 -25.83 34.01 22.70
CA MET A 183 -25.36 34.22 21.33
C MET A 183 -24.23 33.27 20.95
N GLU A 184 -23.23 33.09 21.82
CA GLU A 184 -22.13 32.15 21.59
C GLU A 184 -22.64 30.72 21.43
N GLN A 185 -23.52 30.26 22.33
CA GLN A 185 -24.11 28.93 22.25
C GLN A 185 -24.93 28.75 20.97
N SER A 186 -25.79 29.71 20.63
CA SER A 186 -26.59 29.63 19.41
C SER A 186 -25.75 29.58 18.14
N LEU A 187 -24.62 30.32 18.11
CA LEU A 187 -23.71 30.30 16.96
C LEU A 187 -23.02 28.94 16.82
N LEU A 188 -22.56 28.36 17.93
CA LEU A 188 -21.93 27.04 17.92
C LEU A 188 -22.92 25.96 17.45
N GLU A 189 -24.14 25.96 17.97
CA GLU A 189 -25.17 25.00 17.58
C GLU A 189 -25.50 25.08 16.08
N VAL A 190 -25.68 26.29 15.53
CA VAL A 190 -25.95 26.48 14.09
C VAL A 190 -24.76 26.02 13.24
N MET A 191 -23.52 26.33 13.65
CA MET A 191 -22.34 25.85 12.94
C MET A 191 -22.24 24.33 12.94
N GLU A 192 -22.49 23.68 14.08
CA GLU A 192 -22.50 22.22 14.18
C GLU A 192 -23.61 21.59 13.31
N GLU A 193 -24.79 22.20 13.26
CA GLU A 193 -25.90 21.74 12.41
C GLU A 193 -25.55 21.81 10.91
N GLU A 194 -24.93 22.91 10.47
CA GLU A 194 -24.47 23.08 9.09
C GLU A 194 -23.37 22.08 8.72
N GLU A 195 -22.41 21.85 9.61
CA GLU A 195 -21.36 20.86 9.41
C GLU A 195 -21.94 19.44 9.30
N LEU A 196 -22.85 19.07 10.20
CA LEU A 196 -23.54 17.77 10.15
C LEU A 196 -24.38 17.62 8.87
N ALA A 197 -25.06 18.68 8.42
CA ALA A 197 -25.80 18.67 7.17
C ALA A 197 -24.88 18.45 5.96
N SER A 198 -23.72 19.12 5.94
CA SER A 198 -22.70 18.96 4.90
C SER A 198 -22.14 17.54 4.87
N LEU A 199 -21.75 16.98 6.03
CA LEU A 199 -21.25 15.61 6.14
C LEU A 199 -22.29 14.58 5.71
N ARG A 200 -23.55 14.75 6.11
CA ARG A 200 -24.67 13.88 5.67
C ARG A 200 -24.88 13.98 4.17
N GLY A 201 -24.78 15.18 3.59
CA GLY A 201 -24.85 15.38 2.14
C GLY A 201 -23.75 14.63 1.39
N GLN A 202 -22.51 14.74 1.86
CA GLN A 202 -21.37 14.01 1.29
C GLN A 202 -21.53 12.49 1.41
N GLN A 203 -21.97 11.99 2.56
CA GLN A 203 -22.22 10.56 2.76
C GLN A 203 -23.30 10.02 1.81
N ARG A 204 -24.41 10.76 1.63
CA ARG A 204 -25.47 10.36 0.70
C ARG A 204 -24.96 10.30 -0.74
N ALA A 205 -24.25 11.33 -1.20
CA ALA A 205 -23.69 11.37 -2.55
C ALA A 205 -22.69 10.22 -2.78
N PHE A 206 -21.85 9.91 -1.78
CA PHE A 206 -20.93 8.78 -1.85
C PHE A 206 -21.67 7.43 -1.92
N LEU A 207 -22.70 7.24 -1.09
CA LEU A 207 -23.49 6.00 -1.09
C LEU A 207 -24.27 5.82 -2.40
N GLU A 208 -24.82 6.90 -2.97
CA GLU A 208 -25.47 6.88 -4.27
C GLU A 208 -24.52 6.43 -5.37
N LEU A 209 -23.31 7.03 -5.43
CA LEU A 209 -22.28 6.64 -6.39
C LEU A 209 -21.85 5.18 -6.20
N ARG A 210 -21.57 4.77 -4.95
CA ARG A 210 -21.16 3.40 -4.63
C ARG A 210 -22.23 2.37 -5.02
N ASN A 211 -23.50 2.69 -4.78
CA ASN A 211 -24.61 1.81 -5.14
C ASN A 211 -24.75 1.69 -6.66
N ALA A 212 -24.57 2.80 -7.40
CA ALA A 212 -24.57 2.77 -8.85
C ALA A 212 -23.40 1.94 -9.42
N GLU A 213 -22.19 2.12 -8.88
CA GLU A 213 -21.02 1.33 -9.25
C GLU A 213 -21.22 -0.16 -8.96
N LEU A 214 -21.79 -0.51 -7.80
CA LEU A 214 -22.05 -1.90 -7.42
C LEU A 214 -23.02 -2.58 -8.39
N VAL A 215 -24.09 -1.89 -8.79
CA VAL A 215 -25.04 -2.41 -9.78
C VAL A 215 -24.37 -2.59 -11.14
N GLU A 216 -23.49 -1.68 -11.55
CA GLU A 216 -22.76 -1.81 -12.81
C GLU A 216 -21.78 -2.99 -12.79
N VAL A 217 -21.04 -3.17 -11.70
CA VAL A 217 -20.13 -4.31 -11.51
C VAL A 217 -20.90 -5.63 -11.58
N GLN A 218 -22.03 -5.74 -10.87
CA GLN A 218 -22.87 -6.95 -10.94
C GLN A 218 -23.34 -7.25 -12.36
N ARG A 219 -23.75 -6.21 -13.11
CA ARG A 219 -24.15 -6.37 -14.52
C ARG A 219 -23.01 -6.91 -15.38
N LEU A 220 -21.79 -6.41 -15.18
CA LEU A 220 -20.60 -6.86 -15.92
C LEU A 220 -20.18 -8.28 -15.53
N GLU A 221 -20.22 -8.62 -14.24
CA GLU A 221 -19.93 -9.96 -13.74
C GLU A 221 -20.89 -11.01 -14.32
N GLU A 222 -22.19 -10.70 -14.37
CA GLU A 222 -23.17 -11.60 -14.99
C GLU A 222 -22.93 -11.79 -16.49
N GLN A 223 -22.59 -10.72 -17.21
CA GLN A 223 -22.22 -10.80 -18.62
C GLN A 223 -20.97 -11.66 -18.82
N GLU A 224 -19.94 -11.46 -18.00
CA GLU A 224 -18.71 -12.25 -18.06
C GLU A 224 -18.99 -13.73 -17.74
N ARG A 225 -19.86 -14.01 -16.76
CA ARG A 225 -20.26 -15.37 -16.42
C ARG A 225 -20.90 -16.07 -17.62
N ARG A 226 -21.84 -15.40 -18.30
CA ARG A 226 -22.48 -15.95 -19.52
C ARG A 226 -21.48 -16.22 -20.63
N HIS A 227 -20.57 -15.28 -20.90
CA HIS A 227 -19.53 -15.46 -21.91
C HIS A 227 -18.55 -16.59 -21.55
N ARG A 228 -18.19 -16.73 -20.28
CA ARG A 228 -17.33 -17.81 -19.80
C ARG A 228 -17.99 -19.17 -19.96
N GLU A 229 -19.25 -19.29 -19.56
CA GLU A 229 -20.05 -20.50 -19.75
C GLU A 229 -20.17 -20.87 -21.23
N GLU A 230 -20.43 -19.91 -22.12
CA GLU A 230 -20.49 -20.16 -23.56
C GLU A 230 -19.12 -20.59 -24.12
N LYS A 231 -18.04 -19.89 -23.75
CA LYS A 231 -16.68 -20.23 -24.17
C LYS A 231 -16.29 -21.64 -23.74
N GLU A 232 -16.61 -22.04 -22.52
CA GLU A 232 -16.36 -23.40 -22.05
C GLU A 232 -17.15 -24.44 -22.84
N ARG A 233 -18.43 -24.17 -23.15
CA ARG A 233 -19.25 -25.07 -23.98
C ARG A 233 -18.65 -25.23 -25.38
N ARG A 234 -18.20 -24.13 -26.01
CA ARG A 234 -17.54 -24.17 -27.32
C ARG A 234 -16.23 -24.94 -27.28
N LEU A 235 -15.42 -24.75 -26.23
CA LEU A 235 -14.17 -25.47 -26.06
C LEU A 235 -14.39 -26.98 -25.91
N ARG A 236 -15.40 -27.40 -25.13
CA ARG A 236 -15.76 -28.81 -24.99
C ARG A 236 -16.20 -29.41 -26.33
N GLN A 237 -17.07 -28.71 -27.06
CA GLN A 237 -17.50 -29.14 -28.40
C GLN A 237 -16.32 -29.30 -29.36
N GLN A 238 -15.41 -28.32 -29.41
CA GLN A 238 -14.23 -28.39 -30.27
C GLN A 238 -13.30 -29.54 -29.88
N ARG A 239 -13.13 -29.79 -28.58
CA ARG A 239 -12.32 -30.91 -28.09
C ARG A 239 -12.92 -32.25 -28.52
N ASP A 240 -14.23 -32.44 -28.36
CA ASP A 240 -14.91 -33.65 -28.80
C ASP A 240 -14.83 -33.86 -30.33
N VAL A 241 -14.84 -32.77 -31.11
CA VAL A 241 -14.65 -32.84 -32.57
C VAL A 241 -13.22 -33.27 -32.90
N LEU A 242 -12.21 -32.67 -32.27
CA LEU A 242 -10.80 -33.03 -32.49
C LEU A 242 -10.51 -34.49 -32.09
N ASP A 243 -11.08 -34.96 -30.99
CA ASP A 243 -10.90 -36.35 -30.55
C ASP A 243 -11.53 -37.32 -31.55
N ARG A 244 -12.73 -37.02 -32.07
CA ARG A 244 -13.35 -37.80 -33.14
C ARG A 244 -12.55 -37.74 -34.45
N GLU A 245 -12.03 -36.58 -34.83
CA GLU A 245 -11.20 -36.43 -36.02
C GLU A 245 -9.95 -37.32 -35.93
N ARG A 246 -9.28 -37.32 -34.77
CA ARG A 246 -8.13 -38.21 -34.50
C ARG A 246 -8.51 -39.68 -34.65
N GLU A 247 -9.60 -40.11 -34.00
CA GLU A 247 -10.06 -41.50 -34.12
C GLU A 247 -10.39 -41.87 -35.56
N THR A 248 -11.01 -40.97 -36.33
CA THR A 248 -11.32 -41.23 -37.74
C THR A 248 -10.06 -41.29 -38.59
N ALA A 249 -9.09 -40.40 -38.35
CA ALA A 249 -7.82 -40.39 -39.05
C ALA A 249 -7.05 -41.69 -38.80
N ASP A 250 -6.99 -42.16 -37.54
CA ASP A 250 -6.34 -43.42 -37.17
C ASP A 250 -7.03 -44.62 -37.82
N LYS A 251 -8.36 -44.65 -37.85
CA LYS A 251 -9.13 -45.71 -38.53
C LYS A 251 -8.87 -45.72 -40.04
N ILE A 252 -8.80 -44.55 -40.67
CA ILE A 252 -8.49 -44.43 -42.10
C ILE A 252 -7.06 -44.88 -42.37
N ALA A 253 -6.10 -44.46 -41.54
CA ALA A 253 -4.69 -44.87 -41.65
C ALA A 253 -4.53 -46.38 -41.48
N ALA A 254 -5.17 -46.98 -40.46
CA ALA A 254 -5.15 -48.42 -40.24
C ALA A 254 -5.78 -49.19 -41.41
N ARG A 255 -6.90 -48.70 -41.95
CA ARG A 255 -7.53 -49.29 -43.14
C ARG A 255 -6.61 -49.22 -44.37
N ALA A 256 -6.01 -48.05 -44.64
CA ALA A 256 -5.10 -47.87 -45.76
C ALA A 256 -3.87 -48.76 -45.64
N PHE A 257 -3.29 -48.85 -44.44
CA PHE A 257 -2.18 -49.75 -44.13
C PHE A 257 -2.55 -51.21 -44.34
N ALA A 258 -3.69 -51.66 -43.81
CA ALA A 258 -4.16 -53.03 -44.00
C ALA A 258 -4.40 -53.36 -45.48
N GLN A 259 -4.96 -52.43 -46.25
CA GLN A 259 -5.16 -52.61 -47.70
C GLN A 259 -3.85 -52.75 -48.46
N GLN A 260 -2.87 -51.88 -48.19
CA GLN A 260 -1.54 -51.97 -48.82
C GLN A 260 -0.82 -53.26 -48.42
N TYR A 261 -0.83 -53.60 -47.13
CA TYR A 261 -0.20 -54.82 -46.63
C TYR A 261 -0.84 -56.08 -47.20
N LEU A 262 -2.18 -56.16 -47.25
CA LEU A 262 -2.88 -57.30 -47.83
C LEU A 262 -2.69 -57.40 -49.35
N ALA A 263 -2.59 -56.27 -50.05
CA ALA A 263 -2.36 -56.25 -51.48
C ALA A 263 -1.03 -56.90 -51.86
N ASP A 264 0.00 -56.77 -51.03
CA ASP A 264 1.32 -57.41 -51.25
C ASP A 264 1.39 -58.81 -50.65
N LEU A 265 0.79 -59.02 -49.47
CA LEU A 265 0.84 -60.31 -48.77
C LEU A 265 0.07 -61.40 -49.51
N VAL A 266 -1.13 -61.09 -50.03
CA VAL A 266 -1.98 -62.08 -50.69
C VAL A 266 -1.25 -62.71 -51.89
N PRO A 267 -0.75 -61.95 -52.90
CA PRO A 267 0.00 -62.54 -54.00
C PRO A 267 1.22 -63.34 -53.56
N SER A 268 1.98 -62.85 -52.57
CA SER A 268 3.18 -63.51 -52.04
C SER A 268 2.88 -64.85 -51.38
N VAL A 269 1.83 -64.93 -50.56
CA VAL A 269 1.39 -66.19 -49.94
C VAL A 269 0.84 -67.12 -51.00
N PHE A 270 0.04 -66.63 -51.95
CA PHE A 270 -0.49 -67.46 -53.04
C PHE A 270 0.62 -68.00 -53.96
N SER A 271 1.67 -67.22 -54.25
CA SER A 271 2.83 -67.71 -54.99
C SER A 271 3.61 -68.74 -54.19
N SER A 272 3.91 -68.48 -52.92
CA SER A 272 4.60 -69.46 -52.06
C SER A 272 3.83 -70.77 -51.92
N LEU A 273 2.50 -70.70 -51.78
CA LEU A 273 1.65 -71.88 -51.67
C LEU A 273 1.54 -72.63 -53.01
N ARG A 274 1.61 -71.93 -54.15
CA ARG A 274 1.71 -72.52 -55.49
C ARG A 274 3.06 -73.20 -55.70
N ASP A 275 4.15 -72.54 -55.31
CA ASP A 275 5.52 -73.08 -55.42
C ASP A 275 5.71 -74.33 -54.53
N HIS A 276 5.01 -74.39 -53.39
CA HIS A 276 4.95 -75.58 -52.53
C HIS A 276 3.96 -76.65 -52.99
N GLY A 277 3.33 -76.50 -54.15
CA GLY A 277 2.48 -77.53 -54.78
C GLY A 277 1.14 -77.77 -54.08
N PHE A 278 0.69 -76.84 -53.23
CA PHE A 278 -0.60 -76.95 -52.54
C PHE A 278 -1.79 -76.65 -53.47
N PHE A 279 -1.58 -75.84 -54.51
CA PHE A 279 -2.53 -75.66 -55.61
C PHE A 279 -2.20 -76.66 -56.72
N TYR A 280 -2.99 -77.71 -56.82
CA TYR A 280 -2.92 -78.73 -57.88
C TYR A 280 -4.17 -78.66 -58.76
N ASP A 281 -4.04 -79.04 -60.03
CA ASP A 281 -5.20 -79.28 -60.87
C ASP A 281 -5.85 -80.60 -60.42
N PRO A 282 -7.15 -80.61 -60.03
CA PRO A 282 -7.85 -81.84 -59.66
C PRO A 282 -7.78 -82.88 -60.78
N VAL A 283 -7.76 -82.47 -62.05
CA VAL A 283 -7.68 -83.40 -63.19
C VAL A 283 -6.31 -84.06 -63.26
N GLU A 284 -5.23 -83.31 -63.08
CA GLU A 284 -3.88 -83.87 -63.07
C GLU A 284 -3.70 -84.84 -61.90
N ARG A 285 -4.21 -84.49 -60.72
CA ARG A 285 -4.12 -85.36 -59.54
C ARG A 285 -4.93 -86.63 -59.69
N ASP A 286 -6.17 -86.54 -60.18
CA ASP A 286 -7.01 -87.72 -60.44
C ASP A 286 -6.39 -88.63 -61.52
N LEU A 287 -5.73 -88.05 -62.52
CA LEU A 287 -4.96 -88.81 -63.51
C LEU A 287 -3.77 -89.52 -62.86
N GLU A 288 -3.01 -88.84 -62.01
CA GLU A 288 -1.84 -89.41 -61.34
C GLU A 288 -2.19 -90.47 -60.29
N THR A 289 -3.25 -90.26 -59.49
CA THR A 289 -3.60 -91.17 -58.38
C THR A 289 -4.47 -92.32 -58.79
N ASP A 290 -5.39 -92.12 -59.75
CA ASP A 290 -6.42 -93.12 -60.05
C ASP A 290 -6.23 -93.72 -61.44
N PHE A 291 -6.09 -92.88 -62.46
CA PHE A 291 -6.02 -93.35 -63.86
C PHE A 291 -4.70 -94.04 -64.20
N LEU A 292 -3.54 -93.47 -63.84
CA LEU A 292 -2.25 -94.08 -64.15
C LEU A 292 -2.06 -95.44 -63.47
N PRO A 293 -2.39 -95.62 -62.18
CA PRO A 293 -2.34 -96.95 -61.55
C PRO A 293 -3.31 -97.92 -62.21
N TRP A 294 -4.55 -97.50 -62.49
CA TRP A 294 -5.53 -98.33 -63.20
C TRP A 294 -5.02 -98.77 -64.58
N LEU A 295 -4.46 -97.85 -65.37
CA LEU A 295 -3.89 -98.13 -66.68
C LEU A 295 -2.71 -99.11 -66.58
N MET A 296 -1.82 -98.90 -65.62
CA MET A 296 -0.67 -99.78 -65.39
C MET A 296 -1.15 -101.19 -64.97
N THR A 297 -2.20 -101.30 -64.16
CA THR A 297 -2.80 -102.60 -63.81
C THR A 297 -3.42 -103.30 -65.03
N GLU A 298 -4.21 -102.59 -65.85
CA GLU A 298 -4.84 -103.18 -67.04
C GLU A 298 -3.80 -103.61 -68.09
N VAL A 299 -2.74 -102.81 -68.28
CA VAL A 299 -1.62 -103.18 -69.16
C VAL A 299 -0.88 -104.41 -68.62
N SER A 300 -0.67 -104.49 -67.29
CA SER A 300 -0.05 -105.67 -66.69
C SER A 300 -0.91 -106.93 -66.86
N GLU A 301 -2.23 -106.85 -66.68
CA GLU A 301 -3.14 -107.98 -66.94
C GLU A 301 -3.12 -108.40 -68.42
N ALA A 302 -3.10 -107.44 -69.35
CA ALA A 302 -3.03 -107.76 -70.77
C ALA A 302 -1.71 -108.45 -71.14
N LEU A 303 -0.59 -108.01 -70.56
CA LEU A 303 0.72 -108.66 -70.70
C LEU A 303 0.74 -110.06 -70.07
N GLU A 304 0.10 -110.26 -68.93
CA GLU A 304 -0.06 -111.57 -68.29
C GLU A 304 -0.92 -112.52 -69.13
N LYS A 305 -2.05 -112.05 -69.67
CA LYS A 305 -2.88 -112.81 -70.61
C LYS A 305 -2.07 -113.18 -71.86
N HIS A 306 -1.27 -112.26 -72.39
CA HIS A 306 -0.41 -112.51 -73.55
C HIS A 306 0.74 -113.47 -73.23
N SER A 307 1.34 -113.39 -72.04
CA SER A 307 2.41 -114.32 -71.62
C SER A 307 1.84 -115.72 -71.38
N ALA A 308 0.66 -115.83 -70.76
CA ALA A 308 -0.06 -117.08 -70.58
C ALA A 308 -0.49 -117.71 -71.92
N ALA A 309 -0.97 -116.90 -72.88
CA ALA A 309 -1.28 -117.39 -74.22
C ALA A 309 -0.03 -117.91 -74.94
N ARG A 310 1.12 -117.21 -74.80
CA ARG A 310 2.42 -117.69 -75.32
C ARG A 310 2.87 -119.00 -74.66
N THR A 311 2.78 -119.13 -73.34
CA THR A 311 3.16 -120.38 -72.66
C THR A 311 2.25 -121.55 -73.05
N VAL A 312 0.94 -121.33 -73.21
CA VAL A 312 0.02 -122.35 -73.74
C VAL A 312 0.38 -122.73 -75.17
N LEU A 313 0.68 -121.75 -76.04
CA LEU A 313 1.12 -122.02 -77.41
C LEU A 313 2.42 -122.84 -77.42
N ASP A 314 3.41 -122.48 -76.61
CA ASP A 314 4.68 -123.19 -76.49
C ASP A 314 4.47 -124.63 -75.97
N MET A 315 3.55 -124.84 -75.02
CA MET A 315 3.17 -126.18 -74.56
C MET A 315 2.48 -126.99 -75.67
N LEU A 316 1.59 -126.37 -76.45
CA LEU A 316 0.92 -127.01 -77.59
C LEU A 316 1.93 -127.40 -78.68
N ILE A 317 2.89 -126.53 -78.99
CA ILE A 317 4.00 -126.82 -79.91
C ILE A 317 4.84 -127.99 -79.37
N LYS A 318 5.14 -128.01 -78.06
CA LYS A 318 5.88 -129.10 -77.41
C LYS A 318 5.12 -130.44 -77.46
N ASP A 319 3.81 -130.44 -77.22
CA ASP A 319 2.96 -131.63 -77.31
C ASP A 319 2.85 -132.16 -78.74
N VAL A 320 2.66 -131.30 -79.74
CA VAL A 320 2.65 -131.69 -81.15
C VAL A 320 4.01 -132.24 -81.57
N ALA A 321 5.11 -131.62 -81.14
CA ALA A 321 6.46 -132.13 -81.38
C ALA A 321 6.68 -133.50 -80.72
N GLY A 322 6.17 -133.70 -79.49
CA GLY A 322 6.21 -134.97 -78.77
C GLY A 322 5.36 -136.07 -79.40
N GLN A 323 4.15 -135.75 -79.88
CA GLN A 323 3.30 -136.69 -80.62
C GLN A 323 3.94 -137.10 -81.96
N ARG A 324 4.54 -136.15 -82.69
CA ARG A 324 5.33 -136.46 -83.89
C ARG A 324 6.53 -137.34 -83.57
N LEU A 325 7.25 -137.09 -82.47
CA LEU A 325 8.36 -137.93 -82.03
C LEU A 325 7.90 -139.38 -81.75
N LYS A 326 6.72 -139.57 -81.13
CA LYS A 326 6.11 -140.88 -80.89
C LYS A 326 5.68 -141.59 -82.19
N LEU A 327 5.19 -140.85 -83.19
CA LEU A 327 4.86 -141.41 -84.52
C LEU A 327 6.10 -141.84 -85.32
N TYR A 328 7.26 -141.24 -85.07
CA TYR A 328 8.55 -141.60 -85.69
C TYR A 328 9.33 -142.66 -84.90
N GLN A 329 8.85 -143.14 -83.74
CA GLN A 329 9.37 -144.35 -83.11
C GLN A 329 8.75 -145.57 -83.79
N PRO A 330 9.50 -146.35 -84.59
CA PRO A 330 9.01 -147.61 -85.08
C PRO A 330 8.83 -148.58 -83.91
N VAL A 331 7.64 -149.16 -83.83
CA VAL A 331 7.41 -150.45 -83.19
C VAL A 331 8.35 -151.44 -83.88
N MET A 332 9.42 -151.81 -83.19
CA MET A 332 10.25 -152.96 -83.55
C MET A 332 9.54 -154.21 -83.02
N ASP A 333 8.79 -154.86 -83.92
CA ASP A 333 8.72 -156.32 -84.02
C ASP A 333 9.31 -156.70 -85.38
#